data_AF-A0A353Y0P2-F1
#
_entry.id   AF-A0A353Y0P2-F1
#
_cell.length_a   1.000
_cell.length_b   1.000
_cell.length_c   1.000
_cell.angle_alpha   90.00
_cell.angle_beta   90.00
_cell.angle_gamma   90.00
#
_symmetry.space_group_name_H-M   'P 1'
#
loop_
_entity.id
_entity.type
_entity.pdbx_description
1 polymer ?
#
loop_
_entity_poly.entity_id
_entity_poly.type
_entity_poly.pdbx_seq_one_letter_code
_entity_poly.pdbx_strand_id
1 'polypeptide(L)' 'MSVENFIDTNLFIYQIETEDVAKADIANRIIRRGIEAGNACISFQVVQECLNTIVRKAEIPLTENQAEQYLIDSLSP' A
#
# COMPACT_ATOMS: atom_id res chain seq x y z
N MET A 1 -10.56 -19.39 -7.18
CA MET A 1 -10.12 -18.00 -7.39
C MET A 1 -8.67 -18.07 -7.87
N SER A 2 -8.36 -17.58 -9.07
CA SER A 2 -6.97 -17.36 -9.49
C SER A 2 -6.54 -15.98 -8.99
N VAL A 3 -5.45 -15.92 -8.23
CA VAL A 3 -4.81 -14.64 -7.91
C VAL A 3 -4.07 -14.22 -9.16
N GLU A 4 -4.48 -13.11 -9.78
CA GLU A 4 -3.83 -12.59 -10.98
C GLU A 4 -2.81 -11.50 -10.64
N ASN A 5 -3.01 -10.81 -9.50
CA ASN A 5 -2.17 -9.68 -9.10
C ASN A 5 -1.67 -9.86 -7.66
N PHE A 6 -0.37 -10.09 -7.51
CA PHE A 6 0.30 -10.01 -6.20
C PHE A 6 0.81 -8.59 -5.99
N ILE A 7 0.33 -7.93 -4.94
CA ILE A 7 0.73 -6.56 -4.58
C ILE A 7 1.97 -6.63 -3.68
N ASP A 8 3.01 -5.89 -4.07
CA ASP A 8 4.28 -5.76 -3.37
C ASP A 8 4.32 -4.48 -2.51
N THR A 9 5.20 -4.45 -1.52
CA THR A 9 5.45 -3.31 -0.62
C THR A 9 5.70 -2.01 -1.38
N ASN A 10 6.46 -2.08 -2.47
CA ASN A 10 6.83 -0.91 -3.27
C ASN A 10 5.62 -0.11 -3.75
N LEU A 11 4.51 -0.79 -4.01
CA LEU A 11 3.30 -0.15 -4.51
C LEU A 11 2.62 0.72 -3.43
N PHE A 12 2.68 0.29 -2.17
CA PHE A 12 2.25 1.10 -1.03
C PHE A 12 3.21 2.26 -0.74
N ILE A 13 4.51 2.07 -0.96
CA ILE A 13 5.49 3.16 -0.80
C ILE A 13 5.24 4.25 -1.85
N TYR A 14 5.04 3.88 -3.12
CA TYR A 14 4.71 4.86 -4.17
C TYR A 14 3.40 5.59 -3.92
N GLN A 15 2.42 4.96 -3.26
CA GLN A 15 1.17 5.62 -2.88
C GLN A 15 1.39 6.73 -1.83
N ILE A 16 2.38 6.57 -0.95
CA ILE A 16 2.66 7.50 0.16
C ILE A 16 3.71 8.55 -0.22
N GLU A 17 4.67 8.19 -1.08
CA GLU A 17 5.71 9.11 -1.54
C GLU A 17 5.10 10.22 -2.40
N THR A 18 5.18 11.45 -1.90
CA THR A 18 4.58 12.63 -2.54
C THR A 18 5.46 13.26 -3.61
N GLU A 19 6.71 12.83 -3.75
CA GLU A 19 7.66 13.37 -4.73
C GLU A 19 7.27 13.06 -6.18
N ASP A 20 6.60 11.93 -6.43
CA ASP A 20 6.17 11.49 -7.77
C ASP A 20 4.66 11.21 -7.77
N VAL A 21 3.87 12.29 -7.87
CA VAL A 21 2.40 12.25 -7.89
C VAL A 21 1.86 11.30 -8.97
N ALA A 22 2.55 11.20 -10.12
CA ALA A 22 2.12 10.31 -11.19
C ALA A 22 2.25 8.83 -10.80
N LYS A 23 3.33 8.45 -10.11
CA LYS A 23 3.45 7.09 -9.55
C LYS A 23 2.45 6.84 -8.44
N ALA A 24 2.20 7.82 -7.57
CA ALA A 24 1.21 7.70 -6.50
C ALA A 24 -0.19 7.43 -7.04
N ASP A 25 -0.61 8.17 -8.07
CA ASP A 25 -1.91 7.98 -8.72
C ASP A 25 -2.03 6.60 -9.39
N ILE A 26 -0.96 6.15 -10.07
CA ILE A 26 -0.93 4.83 -10.71
C ILE A 26 -1.00 3.72 -9.66
N ALA A 27 -0.23 3.83 -8.58
CA ALA A 27 -0.21 2.87 -7.48
C ALA A 27 -1.60 2.76 -6.82
N ASN A 28 -2.21 3.89 -6.48
CA ASN A 28 -3.57 3.95 -5.91
C ASN A 28 -4.59 3.28 -6.84
N ARG A 29 -4.52 3.55 -8.16
CA ARG A 29 -5.41 2.93 -9.15
C ARG A 29 -5.23 1.41 -9.25
N ILE A 30 -4.01 0.90 -9.15
CA ILE A 30 -3.73 -0.54 -9.19
C ILE A 30 -4.29 -1.22 -7.92
N ILE A 31 -4.06 -0.64 -6.73
CA ILE A 31 -4.57 -1.16 -5.45
C ILE A 31 -6.09 -1.22 -5.48
N ARG A 32 -6.75 -0.09 -5.79
CA ARG A 32 -8.21 -0.01 -5.81
C ARG A 32 -8.83 -1.01 -6.78
N ARG A 33 -8.31 -1.12 -8.00
CA ARG A 33 -8.81 -2.09 -8.98
C ARG A 33 -8.67 -3.53 -8.50
N GLY A 34 -7.55 -3.85 -7.85
CA GLY A 34 -7.31 -5.18 -7.30
C GLY A 34 -8.27 -5.55 -6.17
N ILE A 35 -8.61 -4.58 -5.32
CA ILE A 35 -9.59 -4.72 -4.24
C ILE A 35 -11.00 -4.85 -4.81
N GLU A 36 -11.41 -3.92 -5.69
CA GLU A 36 -12.74 -3.91 -6.33
C GLU A 36 -13.01 -5.19 -7.13
N ALA A 37 -12.01 -5.69 -7.87
CA ALA A 37 -12.14 -6.92 -8.64
C ALA A 37 -12.02 -8.20 -7.79
N GLY A 38 -11.59 -8.08 -6.53
CA GLY A 38 -11.36 -9.22 -5.64
C GLY A 38 -10.28 -10.19 -6.13
N ASN A 39 -9.37 -9.74 -7.00
CA ASN A 39 -8.32 -10.56 -7.62
C ASN A 39 -6.90 -10.18 -7.20
N ALA A 40 -6.77 -9.20 -6.28
CA ALA A 40 -5.50 -8.89 -5.64
C ALA A 40 -5.27 -9.75 -4.39
N CYS A 41 -4.02 -10.14 -4.20
CA CYS A 41 -3.54 -10.73 -2.97
C CYS A 41 -2.33 -9.95 -2.47
N ILE A 42 -2.26 -9.76 -1.15
CA ILE A 42 -1.11 -9.20 -0.46
C ILE A 42 -0.64 -10.23 0.57
N SER A 43 0.68 -10.39 0.68
CA SER A 43 1.24 -11.27 1.71
C SER A 43 1.36 -10.53 3.04
N PHE A 44 1.31 -11.27 4.14
CA PHE A 44 1.55 -10.70 5.47
C PHE A 44 2.96 -10.08 5.59
N GLN A 45 3.96 -10.66 4.92
CA GLN A 45 5.32 -10.11 4.90
C GLN A 45 5.36 -8.73 4.25
N VAL A 46 4.62 -8.52 3.15
CA VAL A 46 4.51 -7.23 2.47
C VAL A 46 3.88 -6.17 3.40
N VAL A 47 2.84 -6.54 4.16
CA VAL A 47 2.24 -5.64 5.16
C VAL A 47 3.26 -5.25 6.22
N GLN A 48 4.02 -6.21 6.76
CA GLN A 48 5.04 -5.93 7.78
C GLN A 48 6.17 -5.04 7.24
N GLU A 49 6.61 -5.27 6.02
CA GLU A 49 7.65 -4.45 5.39
C GLU A 49 7.16 -3.03 5.11
N CYS A 50 5.91 -2.89 4.65
CA CYS A 50 5.25 -1.59 4.47
C CYS A 50 5.21 -0.82 5.79
N LEU A 51 4.67 -1.43 6.84
CA LEU A 51 4.59 -0.82 8.17
C LEU A 51 5.97 -0.40 8.71
N ASN A 52 6.95 -1.28 8.59
CA ASN A 52 8.32 -0.98 9.03
C ASN A 52 8.92 0.19 8.23
N THR A 53 8.62 0.28 6.94
CA THR A 53 9.13 1.36 6.09
C THR A 53 8.46 2.69 6.42
N ILE A 54 7.14 2.74 6.51
CA ILE A 54 6.39 4.00 6.73
C ILE A 54 6.57 4.55 8.16
N VAL A 55 6.81 3.70 9.15
CA VAL A 55 7.00 4.11 10.55
C VAL A 55 8.47 4.43 10.88
N ARG A 56 9.44 3.86 10.16
CA ARG A 56 10.88 3.97 10.55
C ARG A 56 11.82 4.51 9.49
N LYS A 57 11.49 4.36 8.21
CA LYS A 57 12.42 4.63 7.09
C LYS A 57 11.95 5.74 6.16
N ALA A 58 10.67 6.11 6.19
CA ALA A 58 10.14 7.23 5.42
C ALA A 58 10.80 8.56 5.85
N GLU A 59 10.95 9.49 4.90
CA GLU A 59 11.49 10.83 5.16
C GLU A 59 10.68 11.57 6.23
N ILE A 60 9.35 11.41 6.18
CA ILE A 60 8.41 11.85 7.21
C ILE A 60 7.71 10.59 7.75
N PRO A 61 8.20 10.01 8.87
CA PRO A 61 7.61 8.81 9.44
C PRO A 61 6.18 9.04 9.93
N LEU A 62 5.30 8.09 9.64
CA LEU A 62 3.96 8.04 10.24
C LEU A 62 4.04 7.52 11.67
N THR A 63 3.20 8.07 12.55
CA THR A 63 2.93 7.45 13.85
C THR A 63 2.23 6.09 13.67
N GLU A 64 2.29 5.24 14.69
CA GLU A 64 1.62 3.92 14.65
C GLU A 64 0.13 4.04 14.35
N ASN A 65 -0.58 5.01 14.96
CA ASN A 65 -1.99 5.26 14.67
C ASN A 65 -2.24 5.72 13.22
N GLN A 66 -1.36 6.53 12.65
CA GLN A 66 -1.46 6.96 11.25
C GLN A 66 -1.18 5.80 10.28
N ALA A 67 -0.23 4.93 10.62
CA ALA A 67 0.09 3.73 9.85
C ALA A 67 -1.06 2.71 9.87
N GLU A 68 -1.71 2.54 11.03
CA GLU A 68 -2.92 1.72 11.16
C GLU A 68 -4.06 2.28 10.30
N GLN A 69 -4.35 3.57 10.43
CA GLN A 69 -5.39 4.22 9.63
C GLN A 69 -5.08 4.10 8.12
N TYR A 70 -3.83 4.29 7.72
CA TYR A 70 -3.40 4.12 6.34
C TYR A 70 -3.70 2.72 5.79
N LEU A 71 -3.42 1.66 6.55
CA LEU A 71 -3.71 0.29 6.13
C LEU A 71 -5.21 0.06 6.00
N ILE A 72 -6.00 0.55 6.95
CA ILE A 72 -7.46 0.45 6.89
C ILE A 72 -7.97 1.16 5.64
N ASP A 73 -7.55 2.40 5.39
CA ASP A 73 -8.00 3.19 4.25
C ASP A 73 -7.57 2.61 2.89
N SER A 74 -6.39 1.97 2.85
CA SER A 74 -5.82 1.42 1.62
C SER A 74 -6.32 0.02 1.28
N LEU A 75 -6.74 -0.78 2.28
CA LEU A 75 -7.16 -2.17 2.10
C LEU A 75 -8.67 -2.38 2.28
N SER A 76 -9.39 -1.38 2.79
CA SER A 76 -10.86 -1.44 2.84
C SER A 76 -11.45 -1.28 1.43
N PRO A 77 -12.50 -2.05 1.08
CA PRO A 77 -13.26 -1.86 -0.15
C PRO A 77 -13.99 -0.52 -0.20
#